data_AF-A0A4U3K5B2-F1
#
_entry.id   AF-A0A4U3K5B2-F1
#
_cell.length_a   1.000
_cell.length_b   1.000
_cell.length_c   1.000
_cell.angle_alpha   90.00
_cell.angle_beta   90.00
_cell.angle_gamma   90.00
#
_symmetry.space_group_name_H-M   'P 1'
#
loop_
_entity.id
_entity.type
_entity.pdbx_description
1 polymer ?
#
loop_
_entity_poly.entity_id
_entity_poly.type
_entity_poly.pdbx_seq_one_letter_code
_entity_poly.pdbx_strand_id
1 'polypeptide(L)'
;LALALVLMNLTGGNSAASIQSYLFGSIVTITWDQVVMLAILFVVLVLLFMLFKRPMYVLTFDEDTAHVDGLPIHWMSMLFNVITGVAIAVMIPIAGALLISAIMVLPAAIGMRIGKGFNTVIIISVFMGLIGMLTGLTSSYYLETPPSASITLIFIGLFLLVNIYRRVVVMVQRKQKMQRN
;
A
#
# COMPACT_ATOMS: atom_id res chain seq x y z
N LEU A 1 0.01 -0.50 -16.08
CA LEU A 1 0.54 0.84 -16.38
C LEU A 1 1.18 0.91 -17.76
N ALA A 2 2.25 0.15 -18.06
CA ALA A 2 2.92 0.18 -19.36
C ALA A 2 1.96 -0.01 -20.56
N LEU A 3 1.08 -1.02 -20.51
CA LEU A 3 0.08 -1.26 -21.55
C LEU A 3 -0.89 -0.08 -21.75
N ALA A 4 -1.41 0.49 -20.65
CA ALA A 4 -2.34 1.62 -20.71
C ALA A 4 -1.70 2.87 -21.31
N LEU A 5 -0.44 3.15 -20.97
CA LEU A 5 0.33 4.28 -21.50
C LEU A 5 0.59 4.13 -23.01
N VAL A 6 0.91 2.91 -23.47
CA VAL A 6 1.09 2.61 -24.90
C VAL A 6 -0.22 2.86 -25.66
N LEU A 7 -1.35 2.37 -25.15
CA LEU A 7 -2.66 2.56 -25.78
C LEU A 7 -3.06 4.04 -25.86
N MET A 8 -2.84 4.83 -24.80
CA MET A 8 -3.10 6.28 -24.82
C MET A 8 -2.22 7.02 -25.83
N ASN A 9 -0.94 6.64 -25.93
CA ASN A 9 -0.01 7.28 -26.85
C ASN A 9 -0.38 7.00 -28.32
N LEU A 10 -0.91 5.81 -28.62
CA LEU A 10 -1.39 5.44 -29.96
C LEU A 10 -2.63 6.24 -30.40
N THR A 11 -3.46 6.70 -29.47
CA THR A 11 -4.69 7.47 -29.78
C THR A 11 -4.48 8.96 -30.08
N GLY A 12 -3.23 9.46 -30.12
CA GLY A 12 -2.89 10.79 -30.66
C GLY A 12 -3.34 12.01 -29.84
N GLY A 13 -3.95 11.83 -28.66
CA GLY A 13 -4.34 12.93 -27.76
C GLY A 13 -3.19 13.50 -26.94
N ASN A 14 -3.41 14.65 -26.26
CA ASN A 14 -2.49 15.32 -25.33
C ASN A 14 -1.98 14.38 -24.22
N SER A 15 -0.97 13.57 -24.56
CA SER A 15 -0.49 12.47 -23.72
C SER A 15 0.18 12.98 -22.46
N ALA A 16 0.93 14.10 -22.52
CA ALA A 16 1.65 14.63 -21.37
C ALA A 16 0.73 15.11 -20.22
N ALA A 17 -0.31 15.88 -20.53
CA ALA A 17 -1.26 16.37 -19.51
C ALA A 17 -2.05 15.22 -18.89
N SER A 18 -2.44 14.25 -19.71
CA SER A 18 -3.16 13.07 -19.24
C SER A 18 -2.26 12.18 -18.36
N ILE A 19 -0.99 12.00 -18.72
CA ILE A 19 0.00 11.27 -17.89
C ILE A 19 0.17 11.95 -16.53
N GLN A 20 0.34 13.27 -16.49
CA GLN A 20 0.47 14.01 -15.22
C GLN A 20 -0.76 13.84 -14.33
N SER A 21 -1.96 13.93 -14.91
CA SER A 21 -3.21 13.69 -14.19
C SER A 21 -3.29 12.27 -13.61
N TYR A 22 -2.86 11.25 -14.34
CA TYR A 22 -2.82 9.87 -13.85
C TYR A 22 -1.72 9.60 -12.81
N LEU A 23 -0.58 10.28 -12.89
CA LEU A 23 0.51 10.13 -11.92
C LEU A 23 0.17 10.78 -10.58
N PHE A 24 -0.35 12.00 -10.62
CA PHE A 24 -0.60 12.81 -9.42
C PHE A 24 -2.03 12.69 -8.89
N GLY A 25 -3.01 12.33 -9.72
CA GLY A 25 -4.42 12.30 -9.34
C GLY A 25 -4.93 13.66 -8.85
N SER A 26 -6.15 13.68 -8.32
CA SER A 26 -6.69 14.85 -7.64
C SER A 26 -7.63 14.42 -6.53
N ILE A 27 -7.05 14.13 -5.36
CA ILE A 27 -7.81 13.73 -4.17
C ILE A 27 -8.73 14.87 -3.70
N VAL A 28 -8.32 16.12 -3.94
CA VAL A 28 -9.05 17.32 -3.49
C VAL A 28 -10.35 17.54 -4.28
N THR A 29 -10.41 17.09 -5.54
CA THR A 29 -11.58 17.28 -6.41
C THR A 29 -12.50 16.06 -6.46
N ILE A 30 -12.46 15.21 -5.43
CA ILE A 30 -13.28 14.00 -5.38
C ILE A 30 -14.77 14.36 -5.20
N THR A 31 -15.63 13.68 -5.94
CA THR A 31 -17.09 13.83 -5.84
C THR A 31 -17.69 12.89 -4.80
N TRP A 32 -18.89 13.22 -4.30
CA TRP A 32 -19.61 12.37 -3.35
C TRP A 32 -19.88 10.96 -3.88
N ASP A 33 -20.21 10.82 -5.17
CA ASP A 33 -20.43 9.51 -5.80
C ASP A 33 -19.17 8.64 -5.77
N GLN A 34 -18.00 9.24 -6.01
CA GLN A 34 -16.70 8.54 -5.92
C GLN A 34 -16.39 8.12 -4.48
N VAL A 35 -16.74 8.93 -3.49
CA VAL A 35 -16.58 8.59 -2.07
C VAL A 35 -17.47 7.40 -1.70
N VAL A 36 -18.74 7.38 -2.13
CA VAL A 36 -19.65 6.25 -1.88
C VAL A 36 -19.15 4.98 -2.57
N MET A 37 -18.68 5.07 -3.81
CA MET A 37 -18.10 3.94 -4.54
C MET A 37 -16.87 3.37 -3.81
N LEU A 38 -15.96 4.24 -3.34
CA LEU A 38 -14.80 3.83 -2.55
C LEU A 38 -15.20 3.21 -1.21
N ALA A 39 -16.25 3.73 -0.55
CA ALA A 39 -16.75 3.17 0.70
C ALA A 39 -17.32 1.75 0.51
N ILE A 40 -18.09 1.52 -0.55
CA ILE A 40 -18.60 0.18 -0.91
C ILE A 40 -17.43 -0.75 -1.20
N LEU A 41 -16.46 -0.32 -2.01
CA LEU A 41 -15.27 -1.11 -2.33
C LEU A 41 -14.47 -1.46 -1.06
N PHE A 42 -14.30 -0.51 -0.14
CA PHE A 42 -13.64 -0.73 1.14
C PHE A 42 -14.35 -1.81 1.97
N VAL A 43 -15.67 -1.75 2.11
CA VAL A 43 -16.44 -2.76 2.84
C VAL A 43 -16.29 -4.15 2.21
N VAL A 44 -16.37 -4.25 0.88
CA VAL A 44 -16.19 -5.51 0.15
C VAL A 44 -14.79 -6.08 0.40
N LEU A 45 -13.74 -5.26 0.32
CA LEU A 45 -12.36 -5.70 0.56
C LEU A 45 -12.14 -6.16 2.00
N VAL A 46 -12.69 -5.45 2.99
CA VAL A 46 -12.57 -5.84 4.41
C VAL A 46 -13.30 -7.15 4.69
N LEU A 47 -14.49 -7.32 4.13
CA LEU A 47 -15.29 -8.54 4.29
C LEU A 47 -14.57 -9.74 3.65
N LEU A 48 -14.06 -9.55 2.44
CA LEU A 48 -13.26 -10.56 1.74
C LEU A 48 -12.01 -10.90 2.55
N PHE A 49 -11.28 -9.90 3.03
CA PHE A 49 -10.11 -10.11 3.87
C PHE A 49 -10.44 -10.90 5.14
N MET A 50 -11.55 -10.59 5.84
CA MET A 50 -11.98 -11.35 7.01
C MET A 50 -12.28 -12.82 6.67
N LEU A 51 -12.97 -13.08 5.55
CA LEU A 51 -13.31 -14.44 5.11
C LEU A 51 -12.04 -15.24 4.73
N PHE A 52 -11.11 -14.61 4.03
CA PHE A 52 -9.90 -15.24 3.49
C PHE A 52 -8.67 -15.12 4.39
N LYS A 53 -8.81 -14.54 5.59
CA LYS A 53 -7.70 -14.31 6.54
C LYS A 53 -6.96 -15.59 6.90
N ARG A 54 -7.67 -16.66 7.24
CA ARG A 54 -7.08 -17.94 7.64
C ARG A 54 -6.28 -18.56 6.48
N PRO A 55 -6.85 -18.74 5.28
CA PRO A 55 -6.10 -19.23 4.13
C PRO A 55 -4.90 -18.36 3.75
N MET A 56 -5.02 -17.02 3.80
CA MET A 56 -3.90 -16.13 3.51
C MET A 56 -2.76 -16.29 4.51
N TYR A 57 -3.07 -16.55 5.78
CA TYR A 57 -2.06 -16.86 6.78
C TYR A 57 -1.31 -18.15 6.43
N VAL A 58 -2.02 -19.24 6.12
CA VAL A 58 -1.38 -20.52 5.78
C VAL A 58 -0.54 -20.36 4.52
N LEU A 59 -1.06 -19.70 3.48
CA LEU A 59 -0.33 -19.41 2.25
C LEU A 59 0.97 -18.62 2.46
N THR A 60 0.98 -17.66 3.41
CA THR A 60 2.15 -16.81 3.66
C THR A 60 3.27 -17.54 4.40
N PHE A 61 2.95 -18.56 5.21
CA PHE A 61 3.91 -19.25 6.06
C PHE A 61 4.27 -20.67 5.57
N ASP A 62 3.34 -21.35 4.91
CA ASP A 62 3.52 -22.72 4.43
C ASP A 62 2.54 -23.05 3.28
N GLU A 63 2.97 -22.73 2.06
CA GLU A 63 2.21 -23.00 0.83
C GLU A 63 2.12 -24.51 0.52
N ASP A 64 3.12 -25.29 0.94
CA ASP A 64 3.17 -26.73 0.72
C ASP A 64 2.18 -27.45 1.65
N THR A 65 2.14 -27.09 2.93
CA THR A 65 1.15 -27.63 3.88
C THR A 65 -0.29 -27.23 3.50
N ALA A 66 -0.50 -26.04 2.95
CA ALA A 66 -1.81 -25.64 2.43
C ALA A 66 -2.29 -26.54 1.27
N HIS A 67 -1.37 -26.99 0.40
CA HIS A 67 -1.69 -27.87 -0.73
C HIS A 67 -2.09 -29.27 -0.24
N VAL A 68 -1.41 -29.76 0.80
CA VAL A 68 -1.70 -31.06 1.43
C VAL A 68 -3.04 -31.01 2.19
N ASP A 69 -3.41 -29.87 2.77
CA ASP A 69 -4.71 -29.63 3.41
C ASP A 69 -5.89 -29.47 2.41
N GLY A 70 -5.65 -29.57 1.10
CA GLY A 70 -6.69 -29.53 0.06
C GLY A 70 -7.27 -28.14 -0.21
N LEU A 71 -6.60 -27.06 0.22
CA LEU A 71 -7.03 -25.70 -0.07
C LEU A 71 -6.75 -25.35 -1.54
N PRO A 72 -7.70 -24.77 -2.30
CA PRO A 72 -7.50 -24.36 -3.69
C PRO A 72 -6.70 -23.05 -3.77
N ILE A 73 -5.43 -23.11 -3.38
CA ILE A 73 -4.51 -21.97 -3.23
C ILE A 73 -4.42 -21.13 -4.50
N HIS A 74 -4.31 -21.78 -5.64
CA HIS A 74 -4.18 -21.10 -6.94
C HIS A 74 -5.39 -20.21 -7.23
N TRP A 75 -6.61 -20.73 -7.05
CA TRP A 75 -7.84 -19.98 -7.26
C TRP A 75 -8.00 -18.84 -6.27
N MET A 76 -7.59 -19.05 -5.03
CA MET A 76 -7.70 -18.04 -3.99
C MET A 76 -6.71 -16.88 -4.20
N SER A 77 -5.47 -17.20 -4.56
CA SER A 77 -4.46 -16.22 -4.95
C SER A 77 -4.91 -15.44 -6.20
N MET A 78 -5.45 -16.14 -7.20
CA MET A 78 -5.98 -15.52 -8.42
C MET A 78 -7.14 -14.56 -8.12
N LEU A 79 -8.11 -14.99 -7.30
CA LEU A 79 -9.25 -14.15 -6.91
C LEU A 79 -8.78 -12.90 -6.15
N PHE A 80 -7.86 -13.06 -5.20
CA PHE A 80 -7.30 -11.94 -4.44
C PHE A 80 -6.54 -10.96 -5.33
N ASN A 81 -5.74 -11.46 -6.27
CA ASN A 81 -5.00 -10.63 -7.22
C ASN A 81 -5.93 -9.86 -8.15
N VAL A 82 -6.99 -10.49 -8.67
CA VAL A 82 -7.99 -9.81 -9.51
C VAL A 82 -8.67 -8.70 -8.73
N ILE A 83 -9.13 -8.97 -7.52
CA ILE A 83 -9.84 -7.99 -6.70
C ILE A 83 -8.92 -6.82 -6.30
N THR A 84 -7.67 -7.12 -5.93
CA THR A 84 -6.66 -6.09 -5.64
C THR A 84 -6.36 -5.25 -6.89
N GLY A 85 -6.26 -5.89 -8.06
CA GLY A 85 -6.04 -5.21 -9.34
C GLY A 85 -7.20 -4.27 -9.71
N VAL A 86 -8.44 -4.71 -9.51
CA VAL A 86 -9.64 -3.89 -9.69
C VAL A 86 -9.63 -2.71 -8.72
N ALA A 87 -9.30 -2.93 -7.44
CA ALA A 87 -9.21 -1.87 -6.46
C ALA A 87 -8.17 -0.80 -6.85
N ILE A 88 -6.97 -1.23 -7.28
CA ILE A 88 -5.93 -0.34 -7.77
C ILE A 88 -6.41 0.44 -9.00
N ALA A 89 -7.07 -0.21 -9.96
CA ALA A 89 -7.57 0.44 -11.17
C ALA A 89 -8.59 1.54 -10.87
N VAL A 90 -9.48 1.32 -9.90
CA VAL A 90 -10.47 2.32 -9.47
C VAL A 90 -9.81 3.48 -8.71
N MET A 91 -8.76 3.21 -7.93
CA MET A 91 -8.10 4.25 -7.15
C MET A 91 -7.20 5.17 -7.98
N ILE A 92 -6.58 4.68 -9.07
CA ILE A 92 -5.57 5.46 -9.85
C ILE A 92 -6.09 6.84 -10.28
N PRO A 93 -7.30 6.98 -10.88
CA PRO A 93 -7.80 8.29 -11.30
C PRO A 93 -8.04 9.26 -10.14
N ILE A 94 -8.28 8.74 -8.94
CA ILE A 94 -8.64 9.53 -7.74
C ILE A 94 -7.36 9.95 -7.00
N ALA A 95 -6.57 8.96 -6.60
CA ALA A 95 -5.40 9.10 -5.74
C ALA A 95 -4.09 9.36 -6.49
N GLY A 96 -4.02 8.98 -7.76
CA GLY A 96 -2.81 9.00 -8.57
C GLY A 96 -1.98 7.71 -8.44
N ALA A 97 -1.37 7.29 -9.54
CA ALA A 97 -0.55 6.08 -9.61
C ALA A 97 0.68 6.13 -8.70
N LEU A 98 1.26 7.31 -8.49
CA LEU A 98 2.41 7.49 -7.59
C LEU A 98 2.05 7.13 -6.15
N LEU A 99 0.96 7.71 -5.65
CA LEU A 99 0.51 7.50 -4.28
C LEU A 99 0.14 6.05 -4.00
N ILE A 100 -0.55 5.40 -4.94
CA ILE A 100 -0.98 4.01 -4.77
C ILE A 100 0.23 3.08 -4.66
N SER A 101 1.26 3.30 -5.49
CA SER A 101 2.49 2.50 -5.41
C SER A 101 3.17 2.62 -4.04
N ALA A 102 3.20 3.84 -3.49
CA ALA A 102 3.77 4.12 -2.18
C ALA A 102 2.96 3.48 -1.04
N ILE A 103 1.64 3.67 -1.02
CA ILE A 103 0.73 3.16 0.01
C ILE A 103 0.62 1.63 -0.01
N MET A 104 0.76 1.00 -1.18
CA MET A 104 0.69 -0.46 -1.27
C MET A 104 1.90 -1.14 -0.60
N VAL A 105 3.08 -0.53 -0.68
CA VAL A 105 4.35 -1.17 -0.26
C VAL A 105 4.86 -0.63 1.07
N LEU A 106 4.86 0.69 1.28
CA LEU A 106 5.58 1.30 2.40
C LEU A 106 4.97 1.02 3.77
N PRO A 107 3.65 1.12 4.00
CA PRO A 107 3.04 0.77 5.29
C PRO A 107 3.24 -0.71 5.64
N ALA A 108 3.14 -1.59 4.63
CA ALA A 108 3.43 -3.02 4.78
C ALA A 108 4.90 -3.25 5.19
N ALA A 109 5.84 -2.62 4.49
CA ALA A 109 7.26 -2.74 4.77
C ALA A 109 7.65 -2.18 6.16
N ILE A 110 7.02 -1.09 6.59
CA ILE A 110 7.16 -0.55 7.96
C ILE A 110 6.60 -1.55 8.97
N GLY A 111 5.40 -2.06 8.74
CA GLY A 111 4.73 -3.04 9.61
C GLY A 111 5.55 -4.31 9.78
N MET A 112 6.10 -4.88 8.71
CA MET A 112 6.96 -6.07 8.76
C MET A 112 8.26 -5.83 9.54
N ARG A 113 8.72 -4.58 9.62
CA ARG A 113 9.97 -4.25 10.30
C ARG A 113 9.81 -4.11 11.81
N ILE A 114 8.61 -3.78 12.26
CA ILE A 114 8.26 -3.54 13.66
C ILE A 114 7.51 -4.74 14.26
N GLY A 115 6.57 -5.31 13.50
CA GLY A 115 5.70 -6.40 13.91
C GLY A 115 6.43 -7.75 13.98
N LYS A 116 6.06 -8.56 14.98
CA LYS A 116 6.61 -9.92 15.19
C LYS A 116 5.64 -11.05 14.81
N GLY A 117 4.46 -10.71 14.27
CA GLY A 117 3.44 -11.68 13.87
C GLY A 117 2.49 -11.10 12.84
N PHE A 118 1.83 -11.99 12.07
CA PHE A 118 0.98 -11.61 10.92
C PHE A 118 -0.08 -10.56 11.26
N ASN A 119 -0.89 -10.81 12.30
CA ASN A 119 -1.92 -9.86 12.74
C ASN A 119 -1.32 -8.53 13.20
N THR A 120 -0.16 -8.56 13.88
CA THR A 120 0.52 -7.35 14.36
C THR A 120 1.03 -6.53 13.18
N VAL A 121 1.60 -7.17 12.17
CA VAL A 121 2.07 -6.51 10.93
C VAL A 121 0.90 -5.79 10.26
N ILE A 122 -0.23 -6.48 10.05
CA ILE A 122 -1.43 -5.89 9.44
C ILE A 122 -1.90 -4.66 10.20
N ILE A 123 -2.05 -4.77 11.52
CA ILE A 123 -2.53 -3.66 12.36
C ILE A 123 -1.57 -2.47 12.27
N ILE A 124 -0.25 -2.70 12.44
CA ILE A 124 0.75 -1.63 12.35
C ILE A 124 0.73 -0.99 10.96
N SER A 125 0.63 -1.78 9.89
CA SER A 125 0.56 -1.27 8.53
C SER A 125 -0.65 -0.37 8.30
N VAL A 126 -1.83 -0.75 8.80
CA VAL A 126 -3.03 0.09 8.74
C VAL A 126 -2.83 1.40 9.50
N PHE A 127 -2.32 1.35 10.73
CA PHE A 127 -2.04 2.56 11.52
C PHE A 127 -1.01 3.48 10.86
N MET A 128 0.09 2.93 10.35
CA MET A 128 1.10 3.70 9.63
C MET A 128 0.56 4.29 8.33
N GLY A 129 -0.31 3.56 7.63
CA GLY A 129 -1.04 4.05 6.47
C GLY A 129 -1.90 5.27 6.80
N LEU A 130 -2.70 5.19 7.87
CA LEU A 130 -3.56 6.29 8.31
C LEU A 130 -2.75 7.51 8.74
N ILE A 131 -1.72 7.32 9.58
CA ILE A 131 -0.85 8.40 10.04
C ILE A 131 -0.13 9.06 8.86
N GLY A 132 0.42 8.26 7.94
CA GLY A 132 1.13 8.77 6.76
C GLY A 132 0.20 9.54 5.81
N MET A 133 -1.03 9.09 5.61
CA MET A 133 -2.01 9.84 4.80
C MET A 133 -2.44 11.15 5.47
N LEU A 134 -2.78 11.13 6.76
CA LEU A 134 -3.25 12.33 7.47
C LEU A 134 -2.17 13.40 7.55
N THR A 135 -0.94 13.00 7.93
CA THR A 135 0.21 13.91 7.95
C THR A 135 0.57 14.38 6.54
N GLY A 136 0.55 13.46 5.56
CA GLY A 136 0.76 13.73 4.14
C GLY A 136 -0.18 14.80 3.57
N LEU A 137 -1.48 14.62 3.81
CA LEU A 137 -2.52 15.50 3.32
C LEU A 137 -2.46 16.87 4.02
N THR A 138 -2.23 16.88 5.33
CA THR A 138 -2.08 18.11 6.10
C THR A 138 -0.86 18.91 5.63
N SER A 139 0.29 18.26 5.43
CA SER A 139 1.48 18.93 4.88
C SER A 139 1.27 19.43 3.46
N SER A 140 0.56 18.69 2.61
CA SER A 140 0.19 19.15 1.26
C SER A 140 -0.65 20.42 1.29
N TYR A 141 -1.60 20.52 2.23
CA TYR A 141 -2.43 21.71 2.41
C TYR A 141 -1.61 22.96 2.75
N TYR A 142 -0.64 22.84 3.67
CA TYR A 142 0.22 23.97 4.05
C TYR A 142 1.29 24.35 3.02
N LEU A 143 1.79 23.36 2.26
CA LEU A 143 2.89 23.55 1.30
C LEU A 143 2.39 23.83 -0.13
N GLU A 144 1.07 23.84 -0.37
CA GLU A 144 0.45 24.01 -1.70
C GLU A 144 1.02 23.05 -2.77
N THR A 145 1.46 21.87 -2.33
CA THR A 145 2.10 20.86 -3.17
C THR A 145 1.10 19.77 -3.57
N PRO A 146 1.29 19.08 -4.71
CA PRO A 146 0.43 17.98 -5.13
C PRO A 146 0.26 16.92 -4.00
N PRO A 147 -0.97 16.62 -3.56
CA PRO A 147 -1.22 15.76 -2.40
C PRO A 147 -0.53 14.39 -2.50
N SER A 148 -0.59 13.76 -3.67
CA SER A 148 0.02 12.47 -3.93
C SER A 148 1.55 12.46 -3.75
N ALA A 149 2.23 13.52 -4.18
CA ALA A 149 3.68 13.66 -4.03
C ALA A 149 4.06 13.85 -2.55
N SER A 150 3.34 14.72 -1.84
CA SER A 150 3.63 15.03 -0.44
C SER A 150 3.36 13.85 0.49
N ILE A 151 2.26 13.13 0.28
CA ILE A 151 1.98 11.89 1.03
C ILE A 151 3.05 10.83 0.73
N THR A 152 3.46 10.67 -0.53
CA THR A 152 4.53 9.72 -0.91
C THR A 152 5.85 10.04 -0.22
N LEU A 153 6.27 11.31 -0.21
CA LEU A 153 7.49 11.75 0.48
C LEU A 153 7.44 11.47 1.98
N ILE A 154 6.27 11.68 2.61
CA ILE A 154 6.08 11.37 4.03
C ILE A 154 6.19 9.88 4.30
N PHE A 155 5.61 9.01 3.46
CA PHE A 155 5.79 7.57 3.60
C PHE A 155 7.25 7.13 3.43
N ILE A 156 7.97 7.71 2.47
CA ILE A 156 9.41 7.45 2.28
C ILE A 156 10.19 7.88 3.52
N GLY A 157 9.89 9.08 4.06
CA GLY A 157 10.50 9.59 5.28
C GLY A 157 10.25 8.67 6.48
N LEU A 158 9.00 8.26 6.70
CA LEU A 158 8.63 7.32 7.77
C LEU A 158 9.35 5.98 7.61
N PHE A 159 9.42 5.44 6.39
CA PHE A 159 10.13 4.18 6.13
C PHE A 159 11.63 4.28 6.42
N LEU A 160 12.27 5.39 6.00
CA LEU A 160 13.68 5.64 6.28
C LEU A 160 13.95 5.81 7.78
N LEU A 161 13.11 6.55 8.50
CA LEU A 161 13.23 6.73 9.95
C LEU A 161 13.17 5.38 10.69
N VAL A 162 12.20 4.53 10.36
CA VAL A 162 12.06 3.19 10.96
C VAL A 162 13.25 2.29 10.59
N ASN A 163 13.75 2.40 9.35
CA ASN A 163 14.93 1.65 8.89
C ASN A 163 16.18 2.02 9.68
N ILE A 164 16.46 3.32 9.82
CA ILE A 164 17.60 3.85 10.55
C ILE A 164 17.50 3.50 12.04
N TYR A 165 16.34 3.74 12.66
CA TYR A 165 16.11 3.42 14.07
C TYR A 165 16.42 1.95 14.37
N ARG A 166 15.88 1.02 13.57
CA ARG A 166 16.17 -0.42 13.74
C ARG A 166 17.65 -0.73 13.53
N ARG A 167 18.30 -0.11 12.55
CA ARG A 167 19.74 -0.32 12.30
C ARG A 167 20.58 0.13 13.51
N VAL A 168 20.26 1.28 14.10
CA VAL A 168 20.94 1.80 15.29
C VAL A 168 20.72 0.88 16.50
N VAL A 169 19.47 0.47 16.77
CA VAL A 169 19.16 -0.45 17.89
C VAL A 169 19.93 -1.77 17.75
N VAL A 170 19.98 -2.35 16.55
CA VAL A 170 20.73 -3.59 16.30
C VAL A 170 22.24 -3.39 16.48
N MET A 171 22.80 -2.25 16.06
CA MET A 171 24.23 -1.95 16.27
C MET A 171 24.57 -1.80 17.76
N VAL A 172 23.71 -1.12 18.52
CA VAL A 172 23.90 -0.93 19.97
C VAL A 172 23.83 -2.28 20.71
N GLN A 173 22.86 -3.12 20.37
CA GLN A 173 22.74 -4.46 20.95
C GLN A 173 23.95 -5.36 20.60
N ARG A 174 24.50 -5.25 19.39
CA ARG A 174 25.72 -5.97 18.99
C ARG A 174 26.95 -5.51 19.78
N LYS A 175 27.12 -4.20 19.99
CA LYS A 175 28.22 -3.66 20.83
C LYS A 175 28.12 -4.14 22.28
N GLN A 176 26.92 -4.13 22.86
CA GLN A 176 26.71 -4.60 24.24
C GLN A 176 26.99 -6.10 24.41
N LYS A 177 26.71 -6.92 23.39
CA LYS A 177 26.99 -8.37 23.43
C LYS A 177 28.49 -8.69 23.30
N MET A 178 29.27 -7.86 22.62
CA MET A 178 30.73 -8.02 22.51
C MET A 178 31.48 -7.53 23.75
N GLN A 179 30.94 -6.58 24.51
CA GLN A 179 31.54 -6.10 25.76
C GLN A 179 31.27 -7.03 26.97
N ARG A 180 30.41 -8.04 26.80
CA ARG A 180 29.99 -8.97 27.87
C ARG A 180 30.61 -10.36 27.75
N ASN A 181 31.47 -10.58 26.76
CA ASN A 181 32.31 -11.76 26.56
C ASN A 181 33.77 -11.37 26.74
#